data_AF-A0A1I8ISS8-F1
#
_entry.id   AF-A0A1I8ISS8-F1
#
_cell.length_a   1.000
_cell.length_b   1.000
_cell.length_c   1.000
_cell.angle_alpha   90.00
_cell.angle_beta   90.00
_cell.angle_gamma   90.00
#
_symmetry.space_group_name_H-M   'P 1'
#
loop_
_entity.id
_entity.type
_entity.pdbx_description
1 polymer ?
#
loop_
_entity_poly.entity_id
_entity_poly.type
_entity_poly.pdbx_seq_one_letter_code
_entity_poly.pdbx_strand_id
1 'polypeptide(L)'
;ADGLFQRLICRFIRWSQELGGRNPVLFSNAAWFFLDQEHDCSFELSAYRLAWIKVSVYRVTSSDLISEHPPTSCLSSEPPDVAVVAKLRKFLESTLEEIRQIWLKRVTFSLSVACPCGVACKRHSQEACQQQECLHFLSLDECLSSKLVCCGHRRLKTARWR
;
A
#
# COMPACT_ATOMS: atom_id res chain seq x y z
N ALA A 1 1.41 9.92 17.57
CA ALA A 1 2.37 9.02 16.91
C ALA A 1 3.11 9.79 15.82
N ASP A 2 3.60 10.98 16.17
CA ASP A 2 4.12 11.94 15.20
C ASP A 2 5.51 11.48 14.74
N GLY A 3 5.67 11.21 13.44
CA GLY A 3 6.93 10.74 12.88
C GLY A 3 6.94 9.30 12.35
N LEU A 4 5.89 8.48 12.55
CA LEU A 4 5.87 7.11 11.99
C LEU A 4 5.99 7.13 10.47
N PHE A 5 5.16 7.94 9.81
CA PHE A 5 5.16 8.06 8.34
C PHE A 5 6.54 8.51 7.84
N GLN A 6 7.10 9.57 8.43
CA GLN A 6 8.41 10.09 8.06
C GLN A 6 9.52 9.05 8.25
N ARG A 7 9.51 8.31 9.36
CA ARG A 7 10.50 7.23 9.62
C ARG A 7 10.36 6.08 8.62
N LEU A 8 9.14 5.70 8.27
CA LEU A 8 8.85 4.70 7.24
C LEU A 8 9.38 5.17 5.88
N ILE A 9 9.07 6.41 5.49
CA ILE A 9 9.56 7.03 4.25
C ILE A 9 11.10 7.04 4.23
N CYS A 10 11.78 7.51 5.28
CA CYS A 10 13.26 7.54 5.30
C CYS A 10 13.90 6.16 5.09
N ARG A 11 13.32 5.11 5.71
CA ARG A 11 13.81 3.74 5.50
C ARG A 11 13.51 3.24 4.09
N PHE A 12 12.36 3.62 3.55
CA PHE A 12 11.98 3.29 2.19
C PHE A 12 12.90 3.93 1.15
N ILE A 13 13.26 5.20 1.32
CA ILE A 13 14.18 5.92 0.43
C ILE A 13 15.49 5.15 0.31
N ARG A 14 16.07 4.76 1.45
CA ARG A 14 17.31 3.98 1.47
C ARG A 14 17.15 2.65 0.74
N TRP A 15 16.08 1.91 1.03
CA TRP A 15 15.82 0.63 0.39
C TRP A 15 15.60 0.75 -1.12
N SER A 16 14.84 1.75 -1.57
CA SER A 16 14.63 2.03 -2.99
C SER A 16 15.95 2.37 -3.69
N GLN A 17 16.82 3.18 -3.07
CA GLN A 17 18.15 3.48 -3.61
C GLN A 17 19.03 2.24 -3.75
N GLU A 18 18.97 1.30 -2.80
CA GLU A 18 19.68 0.00 -2.88
C GLU A 18 19.20 -0.86 -4.07
N LEU A 19 18.01 -0.60 -4.62
CA LEU A 19 17.47 -1.25 -5.83
C LEU A 19 17.87 -0.56 -7.14
N GLY A 20 18.77 0.43 -7.09
CA GLY A 20 19.07 1.30 -8.22
C GLY A 20 18.09 2.48 -8.35
N GLY A 21 17.44 2.83 -7.25
CA GLY A 21 16.36 3.80 -7.17
C GLY A 21 16.71 5.20 -7.63
N ARG A 22 15.69 5.86 -8.17
CA ARG A 22 15.70 7.28 -8.56
C ARG A 22 15.36 8.16 -7.35
N ASN A 23 15.48 9.48 -7.52
CA ASN A 23 15.02 10.41 -6.52
C ASN A 23 13.51 10.23 -6.27
N PRO A 24 13.09 10.04 -5.01
CA PRO A 24 11.67 9.91 -4.68
C PRO A 24 10.96 11.25 -4.80
N VAL A 25 9.69 11.23 -5.19
CA VAL A 25 8.85 12.44 -5.16
C VAL A 25 8.14 12.49 -3.81
N LEU A 26 8.41 13.54 -3.03
CA LEU A 26 7.94 13.65 -1.64
C LEU A 26 6.94 14.82 -1.48
N PHE A 27 5.83 14.52 -0.80
CA PHE A 27 4.83 15.47 -0.34
C PHE A 27 4.67 15.36 1.17
N SER A 28 3.91 16.28 1.79
CA SER A 28 3.70 16.28 3.25
C SER A 28 2.97 15.02 3.74
N ASN A 29 2.08 14.46 2.93
CA ASN A 29 1.27 13.29 3.25
C ASN A 29 1.39 12.14 2.24
N ALA A 30 2.24 12.28 1.22
CA ALA A 30 2.39 11.27 0.19
C ALA A 30 3.83 11.17 -0.29
N ALA A 31 4.21 10.03 -0.82
CA ALA A 31 5.53 9.82 -1.41
C ALA A 31 5.45 8.80 -2.54
N TRP A 32 6.29 8.96 -3.55
CA TRP A 32 6.42 8.05 -4.69
C TRP A 32 7.84 7.55 -4.80
N PHE A 33 7.99 6.26 -5.09
CA PHE A 33 9.26 5.57 -5.11
C PHE A 33 9.37 4.59 -6.27
N PHE A 34 10.58 4.48 -6.78
CA PHE A 34 11.00 3.43 -7.69
C PHE A 34 11.09 2.07 -6.98
N LEU A 35 10.61 1.01 -7.62
CA LEU A 35 10.86 -0.38 -7.19
C LEU A 35 11.81 -1.10 -8.13
N ASP A 36 11.51 -1.09 -9.43
CA ASP A 36 12.33 -1.65 -10.51
C ASP A 36 11.98 -0.98 -11.85
N GLN A 37 12.53 -1.50 -12.96
CA GLN A 37 12.36 -0.90 -14.29
C GLN A 37 10.91 -0.87 -14.78
N GLU A 38 10.05 -1.73 -14.24
CA GLU A 38 8.66 -1.92 -14.66
C GLU A 38 7.67 -1.52 -13.55
N HIS A 39 8.13 -1.20 -12.35
CA HIS A 39 7.25 -0.97 -11.20
C HIS A 39 7.65 0.24 -10.35
N ASP A 40 6.62 1.02 -9.99
CA ASP A 40 6.69 2.11 -9.02
C ASP A 40 5.71 1.86 -7.87
N CYS A 41 5.89 2.56 -6.75
CA CYS A 41 4.93 2.54 -5.66
C CYS A 41 4.68 3.91 -5.05
N SER A 42 3.52 4.08 -4.44
CA SER A 42 3.13 5.29 -3.72
C SER A 42 2.70 4.98 -2.30
N PHE A 43 3.05 5.87 -1.39
CA PHE A 43 2.63 5.87 0.01
C PHE A 43 1.76 7.09 0.22
N GLU A 44 0.60 6.92 0.84
CA GLU A 44 -0.33 8.00 1.15
C GLU A 44 -0.79 7.85 2.59
N LEU A 45 -0.49 8.83 3.43
CA LEU A 45 -0.97 8.91 4.80
C LEU A 45 -2.44 9.35 4.78
N SER A 46 -3.32 8.56 5.38
CA SER A 46 -4.73 8.93 5.47
C SER A 46 -4.95 10.16 6.35
N ALA A 47 -6.13 10.78 6.22
CA ALA A 47 -6.51 11.91 7.06
C ALA A 47 -6.33 11.60 8.56
N TYR A 48 -6.07 12.61 9.39
CA TYR A 48 -5.67 12.51 10.80
C TYR A 48 -6.50 11.56 11.70
N ARG A 49 -7.75 11.26 11.34
CA ARG A 49 -8.64 10.34 12.08
C ARG A 49 -8.58 8.89 11.63
N LEU A 50 -7.91 8.64 10.52
CA LEU A 50 -7.73 7.34 9.90
C LEU A 50 -6.32 6.87 10.24
N ALA A 51 -6.22 5.71 10.89
CA ALA A 51 -4.96 5.16 11.38
C ALA A 51 -4.33 4.19 10.38
N TRP A 52 -4.29 4.55 9.09
CA TRP A 52 -3.71 3.70 8.04
C TRP A 52 -2.82 4.47 7.06
N ILE A 53 -1.92 3.75 6.41
CA ILE A 53 -1.09 4.26 5.32
C ILE A 53 -1.43 3.42 4.10
N LYS A 54 -1.90 4.07 3.05
CA LYS A 54 -2.18 3.38 1.78
C LYS A 54 -0.87 3.22 1.03
N VAL A 55 -0.62 1.98 0.64
CA VAL A 55 0.50 1.62 -0.22
C VAL A 55 -0.09 1.07 -1.51
N SER A 56 0.27 1.68 -2.62
CA SER A 56 -0.13 1.25 -3.96
C SER A 56 1.11 0.87 -4.76
N VAL A 57 1.00 -0.17 -5.58
CA VAL A 57 2.04 -0.58 -6.53
C VAL A 57 1.46 -0.47 -7.92
N TYR A 58 2.24 0.04 -8.85
CA TYR A 58 1.83 0.26 -10.23
C TYR A 58 2.87 -0.34 -11.16
N ARG A 59 2.41 -0.89 -12.29
CA ARG A 59 3.28 -1.20 -13.43
C ARG A 59 3.39 0.04 -14.31
N VAL A 60 4.58 0.35 -14.81
CA VAL A 60 4.86 1.50 -15.67
C VAL A 60 5.20 1.04 -17.09
N THR A 61 4.53 1.60 -18.10
CA THR A 61 4.69 1.19 -19.52
C THR A 61 5.82 1.92 -20.25
N SER A 62 6.19 3.11 -19.78
CA SER A 62 7.35 3.84 -20.29
C SER A 62 8.30 4.09 -19.13
N SER A 63 9.54 3.63 -19.29
CA SER A 63 10.69 4.22 -18.59
C SER A 63 10.87 5.66 -19.12
N ASP A 64 9.91 6.56 -18.86
CA ASP A 64 10.18 7.99 -18.96
C ASP A 64 11.15 8.32 -17.83
N LEU A 65 12.42 8.12 -18.15
CA LEU A 65 13.62 8.23 -17.32
C LEU A 65 13.86 9.65 -16.77
N ILE A 66 12.87 10.54 -16.91
CA ILE A 66 12.98 11.97 -16.58
C ILE A 66 11.58 12.47 -16.21
N SER A 67 11.10 12.17 -15.01
CA SER A 67 10.02 12.98 -14.45
C SER A 67 10.14 13.09 -12.94
N GLU A 68 10.33 14.33 -12.48
CA GLU A 68 10.22 14.77 -11.08
C GLU A 68 8.75 14.77 -10.61
N HIS A 69 7.86 14.11 -11.36
CA HIS A 69 6.42 14.14 -11.16
C HIS A 69 5.86 12.74 -10.95
N PRO A 70 4.76 12.60 -10.19
CA PRO A 70 4.06 11.32 -10.06
C PRO A 70 3.77 10.72 -11.44
N PRO A 71 4.01 9.42 -11.66
CA PRO A 71 3.65 8.73 -12.88
C PRO A 71 2.12 8.57 -12.93
N THR A 72 1.39 9.64 -13.26
CA THR A 72 -0.07 9.57 -13.47
C THR A 72 -0.43 9.29 -14.93
N SER A 73 0.49 9.53 -15.87
CA SER A 73 0.27 9.39 -17.32
C SER A 73 0.84 8.11 -17.94
N CYS A 74 1.70 7.37 -17.23
CA CYS A 74 2.44 6.21 -17.75
C CYS A 74 2.11 4.88 -17.03
N LEU A 75 0.99 4.82 -16.31
CA LEU A 75 0.55 3.61 -15.61
C LEU A 75 -0.04 2.59 -16.57
N SER A 76 0.45 1.36 -16.50
CA SER A 76 -0.15 0.21 -17.18
C SER A 76 -1.49 -0.16 -16.52
N SER A 77 -2.43 -0.66 -17.33
CA SER A 77 -3.64 -1.32 -16.82
C SER A 77 -3.37 -2.74 -16.31
N GLU A 78 -2.20 -3.31 -16.60
CA GLU A 78 -1.81 -4.63 -16.13
C GLU A 78 -1.51 -4.65 -14.63
N PRO A 79 -1.82 -5.75 -13.93
CA PRO A 79 -1.48 -5.89 -12.53
C PRO A 79 0.05 -5.91 -12.32
N PRO A 80 0.55 -5.35 -11.21
CA PRO A 80 1.96 -5.48 -10.84
C PRO A 80 2.40 -6.93 -10.63
N ASP A 81 3.69 -7.19 -10.79
CA ASP A 81 4.24 -8.51 -10.54
C ASP A 81 4.14 -8.92 -9.07
N VAL A 82 3.67 -10.15 -8.87
CA VAL A 82 3.48 -10.74 -7.53
C VAL A 82 4.79 -10.77 -6.75
N ALA A 83 5.91 -11.05 -7.41
CA ALA A 83 7.22 -11.09 -6.77
C ALA A 83 7.64 -9.72 -6.22
N VAL A 84 7.34 -8.64 -6.96
CA VAL A 84 7.65 -7.26 -6.57
C VAL A 84 6.79 -6.85 -5.37
N VAL A 85 5.48 -7.12 -5.44
CA VAL A 85 4.55 -6.85 -4.33
C VAL A 85 4.94 -7.65 -3.08
N ALA A 86 5.34 -8.92 -3.23
CA ALA A 86 5.79 -9.76 -2.11
C ALA A 86 7.09 -9.25 -1.48
N LYS A 87 8.04 -8.75 -2.29
CA LYS A 87 9.29 -8.14 -1.81
C LYS A 87 9.01 -6.86 -1.02
N LEU A 88 8.16 -5.99 -1.56
CA LEU A 88 7.68 -4.77 -0.89
C LEU A 88 7.00 -5.11 0.45
N ARG A 89 6.12 -6.11 0.45
CA ARG A 89 5.43 -6.56 1.66
C ARG A 89 6.42 -6.98 2.76
N LYS A 90 7.39 -7.84 2.43
CA LYS A 90 8.41 -8.30 3.39
C LYS A 90 9.22 -7.13 3.96
N PHE A 91 9.57 -6.17 3.10
CA PHE A 91 10.25 -4.95 3.54
C PHE A 91 9.40 -4.15 4.54
N LEU A 92 8.11 -3.96 4.27
CA LEU A 92 7.19 -3.24 5.16
C LEU A 92 7.06 -3.94 6.50
N GLU A 93 6.87 -5.26 6.52
CA GLU A 93 6.75 -6.05 7.76
C GLU A 93 8.00 -5.93 8.63
N SER A 94 9.18 -6.14 8.05
CA SER A 94 10.46 -6.01 8.78
C SER A 94 10.64 -4.59 9.32
N THR A 95 10.39 -3.58 8.47
CA THR A 95 10.58 -2.18 8.83
C THR A 95 9.63 -1.74 9.93
N LEU A 96 8.35 -2.10 9.85
CA LEU A 96 7.36 -1.76 10.87
C LEU A 96 7.67 -2.46 12.19
N GLU A 97 8.12 -3.71 12.15
CA GLU A 97 8.53 -4.44 13.35
C GLU A 97 9.75 -3.80 14.02
N GLU A 98 10.77 -3.41 13.24
CA GLU A 98 11.93 -2.70 13.77
C GLU A 98 11.55 -1.34 14.40
N ILE A 99 10.67 -0.58 13.74
CA ILE A 99 10.16 0.68 14.31
C ILE A 99 9.37 0.41 15.60
N ARG A 100 8.58 -0.67 15.64
CA ARG A 100 7.82 -1.10 16.83
C ARG A 100 8.74 -1.37 18.01
N GLN A 101 9.80 -2.16 17.80
CA GLN A 101 10.73 -2.54 18.85
C GLN A 101 11.49 -1.34 19.45
N ILE A 102 11.86 -0.39 18.60
CA ILE A 102 12.67 0.77 19.02
C ILE A 102 11.80 1.88 19.62
N TRP A 103 10.66 2.20 18.99
CA TRP A 103 9.94 3.45 19.26
C TRP A 103 8.47 3.27 19.63
N LEU A 104 7.78 2.24 19.11
CA LEU A 104 6.33 2.08 19.25
C LEU A 104 5.94 0.73 19.88
N LYS A 105 6.54 0.39 21.03
CA LYS A 105 6.40 -0.95 21.65
C LYS A 105 4.96 -1.41 21.90
N ARG A 106 4.03 -0.47 22.07
CA ARG A 106 2.60 -0.73 22.34
C ARG A 106 1.69 -0.61 21.12
N VAL A 107 2.23 -0.29 19.95
CA VAL A 107 1.44 -0.20 18.71
C VAL A 107 1.47 -1.54 18.00
N THR A 108 0.32 -1.99 17.53
CA THR A 108 0.18 -3.13 16.63
C THR A 108 -0.02 -2.63 15.21
N PHE A 109 0.61 -3.30 14.25
CA PHE A 109 0.42 -3.05 12.84
C PHE A 109 -0.22 -4.28 12.21
N SER A 110 -1.03 -4.05 11.18
CA SER A 110 -1.56 -5.12 10.33
C SER A 110 -1.56 -4.64 8.89
N LEU A 111 -1.30 -5.56 7.97
CA LEU A 111 -1.43 -5.29 6.55
C LEU A 111 -2.81 -5.72 6.10
N SER A 112 -3.48 -4.85 5.36
CA SER A 112 -4.84 -5.08 4.90
C SER A 112 -5.01 -4.63 3.45
N VAL A 113 -6.00 -5.21 2.77
CA VAL A 113 -6.39 -4.84 1.41
C VAL A 113 -7.81 -4.31 1.40
N ALA A 114 -8.11 -3.40 0.48
CA ALA A 114 -9.46 -2.90 0.27
C ALA A 114 -10.38 -4.06 -0.15
N CYS A 115 -11.48 -4.22 0.57
CA CYS A 115 -12.43 -5.29 0.36
C CYS A 115 -13.28 -5.00 -0.90
N PRO A 116 -13.39 -5.94 -1.86
CA PRO A 116 -14.20 -5.75 -3.07
C PRO A 116 -15.71 -5.85 -2.82
N CYS A 117 -16.16 -5.95 -1.56
CA CYS A 117 -17.55 -6.26 -1.21
C CYS A 117 -18.60 -5.23 -1.67
N GLY A 118 -18.18 -4.00 -1.97
CA GLY A 118 -19.05 -2.93 -2.48
C GLY A 118 -20.23 -2.59 -1.55
N VAL A 119 -20.15 -2.93 -0.26
CA VAL A 119 -21.28 -2.79 0.68
C VAL A 119 -21.76 -1.34 0.72
N ALA A 120 -23.08 -1.17 0.71
CA ALA A 120 -23.71 0.14 0.80
C ALA A 120 -23.24 0.88 2.05
N CYS A 121 -22.63 2.04 1.83
CA CYS A 121 -22.22 2.91 2.91
C CYS A 121 -23.46 3.53 3.54
N LYS A 122 -23.75 3.20 4.80
CA LYS A 122 -24.89 3.76 5.54
C LYS A 122 -24.79 5.29 5.73
N ARG A 123 -23.58 5.85 5.71
CA ARG A 123 -23.34 7.29 5.90
C ARG A 123 -23.63 8.10 4.64
N HIS A 124 -23.30 7.56 3.47
CA HIS A 124 -23.41 8.26 2.18
C HIS A 124 -24.50 7.68 1.27
N SER A 125 -25.22 6.66 1.74
CA SER A 125 -26.29 5.97 1.00
C SER A 125 -25.88 5.54 -0.41
N GLN A 126 -24.62 5.13 -0.58
CA GLN A 126 -24.03 4.77 -1.87
C GLN A 126 -23.40 3.37 -1.80
N GLU A 127 -23.65 2.55 -2.81
CA GLU A 127 -22.94 1.28 -3.02
C GLU A 127 -21.48 1.53 -3.39
N ALA A 128 -20.59 0.67 -2.92
CA ALA A 128 -19.15 0.76 -3.20
C ALA A 128 -18.53 2.15 -2.97
N CYS A 129 -18.94 2.82 -1.88
CA CYS A 129 -18.47 4.15 -1.52
C CYS A 129 -16.93 4.19 -1.42
N GLN A 130 -16.30 5.09 -2.18
CA GLN A 130 -14.85 5.25 -2.27
C GLN A 130 -14.28 6.24 -1.24
N GLN A 131 -15.12 6.77 -0.34
CA GLN A 131 -14.65 7.68 0.71
C GLN A 131 -13.75 6.94 1.69
N GLN A 132 -12.61 7.54 2.04
CA GLN A 132 -11.57 6.92 2.87
C GLN A 132 -12.11 6.35 4.21
N GLU A 133 -13.07 7.04 4.83
CA GLU A 133 -13.70 6.63 6.10
C GLU A 133 -14.68 5.45 5.96
N CYS A 134 -15.03 5.09 4.72
CA CYS A 134 -16.01 4.05 4.40
C CYS A 134 -15.35 2.80 3.81
N LEU A 135 -14.02 2.84 3.60
CA LEU A 135 -13.27 1.70 3.09
C LEU A 135 -13.34 0.55 4.09
N HIS A 136 -13.79 -0.58 3.58
CA HIS A 136 -13.77 -1.84 4.32
C HIS A 136 -12.47 -2.58 3.99
N PHE A 137 -11.78 -3.08 5.01
CA PHE A 137 -10.48 -3.73 4.87
C PHE A 137 -10.55 -5.20 5.25
N LEU A 138 -9.84 -6.04 4.51
CA LEU A 138 -9.62 -7.45 4.84
C LEU A 138 -8.17 -7.65 5.26
N SER A 139 -7.92 -8.57 6.20
CA SER A 139 -6.57 -8.99 6.56
C SER A 139 -5.86 -9.57 5.34
N LEU A 140 -4.69 -9.02 5.00
CA LEU A 140 -3.89 -9.53 3.89
C LEU A 140 -3.40 -10.96 4.17
N ASP A 141 -3.09 -11.28 5.43
CA ASP A 141 -2.67 -12.62 5.86
C ASP A 141 -3.77 -13.67 5.65
N GLU A 142 -5.01 -13.33 6.01
CA GLU A 142 -6.17 -14.20 5.77
C GLU A 142 -6.39 -14.40 4.27
N CYS A 143 -6.27 -13.31 3.48
CA CYS A 143 -6.45 -13.36 2.03
C CYS A 143 -5.43 -14.26 1.33
N LEU A 144 -4.22 -14.37 1.87
CA LEU A 144 -3.15 -15.18 1.26
C LEU A 144 -3.14 -16.62 1.78
N SER A 145 -3.56 -16.84 3.02
CA SER A 145 -3.62 -18.19 3.62
C SER A 145 -4.86 -18.98 3.20
N SER A 146 -5.97 -18.30 2.91
CA SER A 146 -7.27 -18.92 2.66
C SER A 146 -7.77 -18.63 1.25
N LYS A 147 -8.38 -19.64 0.60
CA LYS A 147 -9.06 -19.51 -0.70
C LYS A 147 -10.38 -18.73 -0.62
N LEU A 148 -10.93 -18.62 0.59
CA LEU A 148 -12.19 -17.97 0.91
C LEU A 148 -11.99 -17.14 2.17
N VAL A 149 -12.35 -15.87 2.10
CA VAL A 149 -12.33 -14.93 3.23
C VAL A 149 -13.74 -14.43 3.47
N CYS A 150 -14.13 -14.31 4.75
CA CYS A 150 -15.46 -13.84 5.13
C CYS A 150 -15.48 -12.30 5.26
N CYS A 151 -16.44 -11.67 4.61
CA CYS A 151 -16.75 -10.24 4.73
C CYS A 151 -18.19 -10.10 5.25
N GLY A 152 -18.36 -10.09 6.57
CA GLY A 152 -19.68 -10.18 7.19
C GLY A 152 -20.40 -11.47 6.78
N HIS A 153 -21.55 -11.36 6.11
CA HIS A 153 -22.30 -12.52 5.59
C HIS A 153 -21.85 -12.98 4.19
N ARG A 154 -20.87 -12.31 3.56
CA ARG A 154 -20.39 -12.63 2.22
C ARG A 154 -19.12 -13.47 2.28
N ARG A 155 -18.95 -14.40 1.34
CA ARG A 155 -17.71 -15.17 1.14
C ARG A 155 -17.01 -14.69 -0.12
N LEU A 156 -15.79 -14.20 0.02
CA LEU A 156 -14.98 -13.67 -1.06
C LEU A 156 -13.95 -14.71 -1.47
N LYS A 157 -13.89 -15.03 -2.77
CA LYS A 157 -12.85 -15.90 -3.32
C LYS A 157 -11.57 -15.10 -3.47
N THR A 158 -10.48 -15.64 -2.96
CA THR A 158 -9.15 -15.09 -3.20
C THR A 158 -8.57 -15.81 -4.41
N ALA A 159 -8.07 -15.04 -5.38
CA ALA A 159 -7.33 -15.62 -6.49
C ALA A 159 -5.96 -16.09 -5.96
N ARG A 160 -5.58 -17.34 -6.27
CA ARG A 160 -4.21 -17.80 -6.04
C ARG A 160 -3.33 -17.20 -7.12
N TRP A 161 -2.73 -16.05 -6.84
CA TRP A 161 -1.62 -15.55 -7.61
C TRP A 161 -0.40 -16.40 -7.22
N ARG A 162 -0.08 -17.42 -8.04
CA ARG A 162 1.15 -18.21 -7.90
C ARG A 162 2.27 -17.54 -8.67
#